data_AF-A0A1G2Z7E5-F1
#
_entry.id   AF-A0A1G2Z7E5-F1
#
_cell.length_a   1.000
_cell.length_b   1.000
_cell.length_c   1.000
_cell.angle_alpha   90.00
_cell.angle_beta   90.00
_cell.angle_gamma   90.00
#
_symmetry.space_group_name_H-M   'P 1'
#
loop_
_entity.id
_entity.type
_entity.pdbx_description
1 polymer ?
#
loop_
_entity_poly.entity_id
_entity_poly.type
_entity_poly.pdbx_seq_one_letter_code
_entity_poly.pdbx_strand_id
1 'polypeptide(L)'
;MAKYRSHDAWMAKQFKLLKRPRGEILYRDALLHASFIEGIVRNTSNRRRPNFHDDIQWLYIHKKITDKERHAFHEVREARNKLVHRIVTETASQEQIEQWRDDLMNRVLKAYWMSPFLNDELFTKYNIAKSDLPRPGPAA
;
A
#
# COMPACT_ATOMS: atom_id res chain seq x y z
N MET A 1 -30.17 -8.67 0.00
CA MET A 1 -28.90 -8.33 0.67
C MET A 1 -28.30 -7.09 0.02
N ALA A 2 -28.53 -5.90 0.58
CA ALA A 2 -28.10 -4.65 -0.06
C ALA A 2 -26.77 -4.13 0.50
N LYS A 3 -25.76 -4.18 -0.39
CA LYS A 3 -24.87 -3.07 -0.80
C LYS A 3 -24.16 -2.26 0.30
N TYR A 4 -22.82 -2.27 0.26
CA TYR A 4 -21.98 -1.25 0.88
C TYR A 4 -22.54 0.16 0.57
N ARG A 5 -22.96 0.89 1.61
CA ARG A 5 -23.74 2.14 1.46
C ARG A 5 -22.95 3.36 0.97
N SER A 6 -21.63 3.28 0.81
CA SER A 6 -20.82 4.17 -0.03
C SER A 6 -19.42 3.57 -0.19
N HIS A 7 -18.71 3.91 -1.27
CA HIS A 7 -17.30 3.52 -1.48
C HIS A 7 -16.42 3.98 -0.30
N ASP A 8 -16.71 5.16 0.25
CA ASP A 8 -15.99 5.73 1.41
C ASP A 8 -16.13 4.87 2.66
N ALA A 9 -17.33 4.35 2.94
CA ALA A 9 -17.56 3.46 4.07
C ALA A 9 -16.79 2.13 3.92
N TRP A 10 -16.66 1.64 2.69
CA TRP A 10 -15.84 0.46 2.40
C TRP A 10 -14.35 0.73 2.58
N MET A 11 -13.85 1.89 2.11
CA MET A 11 -12.48 2.33 2.32
C MET A 11 -12.15 2.45 3.81
N ALA A 12 -12.96 3.18 4.58
CA ALA A 12 -12.77 3.34 6.02
C ALA A 12 -12.72 1.99 6.75
N LYS A 13 -13.53 1.01 6.32
CA LYS A 13 -13.49 -0.35 6.88
C LYS A 13 -12.12 -1.03 6.65
N GLN A 14 -11.49 -0.88 5.49
CA GLN A 14 -10.19 -1.50 5.23
C GLN A 14 -9.11 -0.97 6.18
N PHE A 15 -9.09 0.35 6.42
CA PHE A 15 -8.13 0.95 7.35
C PHE A 15 -8.37 0.59 8.82
N LYS A 16 -9.62 0.29 9.21
CA LYS A 16 -9.90 -0.28 10.55
C LYS A 16 -9.27 -1.67 10.73
N LEU A 17 -9.10 -2.45 9.67
CA LEU A 17 -8.45 -3.77 9.76
C LEU A 17 -6.96 -3.65 10.10
N LEU A 18 -6.32 -2.53 9.75
CA LEU A 18 -4.92 -2.26 10.08
C LEU A 18 -4.67 -2.03 11.58
N LYS A 19 -5.73 -1.86 12.38
CA LYS A 19 -5.61 -1.74 13.85
C LYS A 19 -5.40 -3.09 14.54
N ARG A 20 -5.50 -4.20 13.80
CA ARG A 20 -5.27 -5.54 14.34
C ARG A 20 -3.78 -5.76 14.66
N PRO A 21 -3.45 -6.64 15.61
CA PRO A 21 -2.09 -7.13 15.79
C PRO A 21 -1.49 -7.64 14.48
N ARG A 22 -0.18 -7.46 14.27
CA ARG A 22 0.50 -7.82 13.01
C ARG A 22 0.25 -9.27 12.59
N GLY A 23 0.30 -10.20 13.53
CA GLY A 23 0.05 -11.63 13.28
C GLY A 23 -1.36 -11.94 12.78
N GLU A 24 -2.33 -11.03 12.98
CA GLU A 24 -3.72 -11.17 12.54
C GLU A 24 -4.01 -10.48 11.20
N ILE A 25 -3.05 -9.72 10.66
CA ILE A 25 -3.19 -9.13 9.33
C ILE A 25 -3.11 -10.27 8.31
N LEU A 26 -4.07 -10.34 7.40
CA LEU A 26 -4.08 -11.38 6.38
C LEU A 26 -3.23 -10.94 5.18
N TYR A 27 -2.66 -11.90 4.47
CA TYR A 27 -1.97 -11.68 3.19
C TYR A 27 -2.77 -10.79 2.23
N ARG A 28 -4.08 -11.04 2.14
CA ARG A 28 -5.00 -10.27 1.28
C ARG A 28 -5.07 -8.80 1.67
N ASP A 29 -4.95 -8.49 2.97
CA ASP A 29 -5.08 -7.13 3.48
C ASP A 29 -3.81 -6.34 3.10
N ALA A 30 -2.63 -6.95 3.25
CA ALA A 30 -1.36 -6.36 2.82
C ALA A 30 -1.35 -6.08 1.30
N LEU A 31 -1.79 -7.04 0.47
CA LEU A 31 -1.92 -6.84 -0.98
C LEU A 31 -2.95 -5.78 -1.35
N LEU A 32 -4.08 -5.73 -0.65
CA LEU A 32 -5.12 -4.74 -0.90
C LEU A 32 -4.59 -3.33 -0.67
N HIS A 33 -3.91 -3.11 0.45
CA HIS A 33 -3.35 -1.79 0.75
C HIS A 33 -2.21 -1.39 -0.18
N ALA A 34 -1.36 -2.34 -0.60
CA ALA A 34 -0.38 -2.10 -1.67
C ALA A 34 -1.06 -1.70 -3.00
N SER A 35 -2.18 -2.36 -3.32
CA SER A 35 -2.98 -2.06 -4.52
C SER A 35 -3.63 -0.68 -4.46
N PHE A 36 -3.99 -0.17 -3.28
CA PHE A 36 -4.47 1.21 -3.13
C PHE A 36 -3.39 2.22 -3.51
N ILE A 37 -2.16 2.04 -3.01
CA ILE A 37 -1.04 2.92 -3.37
C ILE A 37 -0.77 2.86 -4.87
N GLU A 38 -0.67 1.65 -5.43
CA GLU A 38 -0.47 1.43 -6.86
C GLU A 38 -1.59 2.06 -7.71
N GLY A 39 -2.85 1.88 -7.30
CA GLY A 39 -4.02 2.44 -7.97
C GLY A 39 -4.05 3.96 -7.95
N ILE A 40 -3.72 4.59 -6.81
CA ILE A 40 -3.61 6.05 -6.70
C ILE A 40 -2.51 6.57 -7.62
N VAL A 41 -1.31 5.99 -7.54
CA VAL A 41 -0.16 6.37 -8.38
C VAL A 41 -0.51 6.28 -9.87
N ARG A 42 -1.17 5.19 -10.29
CA ARG A 42 -1.61 4.98 -11.67
C ARG A 42 -2.69 5.97 -12.13
N ASN A 43 -3.69 6.20 -11.28
CA ASN A 43 -4.77 7.11 -11.63
C ASN A 43 -4.26 8.55 -11.74
N THR A 44 -3.34 8.95 -10.87
CA THR A 44 -2.79 10.31 -10.89
C THR A 44 -1.77 10.52 -12.01
N SER A 45 -0.99 9.50 -12.39
CA SER A 45 -0.08 9.61 -13.54
C SER A 45 -0.83 9.69 -14.88
N ASN A 46 -2.05 9.13 -14.93
CA ASN A 46 -2.92 9.09 -16.11
C ASN A 46 -2.21 8.64 -17.40
N ARG A 47 -1.27 7.70 -17.27
CA ARG A 47 -0.47 7.21 -18.40
C ARG A 47 -1.27 6.24 -19.25
N ARG A 48 -1.16 6.37 -20.57
CA ARG A 48 -1.82 5.49 -21.55
C ARG A 48 -1.45 4.00 -21.40
N ARG A 49 -0.23 3.71 -20.91
CA ARG A 49 0.24 2.37 -20.56
C ARG A 49 0.70 2.39 -19.10
N PRO A 50 -0.22 2.15 -18.15
CA PRO A 50 0.10 2.23 -16.73
C PRO A 50 0.95 1.04 -16.30
N ASN A 51 2.07 1.33 -15.65
CA ASN A 51 2.97 0.38 -15.02
C ASN A 51 3.49 1.05 -13.75
N PHE A 52 3.41 0.35 -12.62
CA PHE A 52 3.68 0.95 -11.32
C PHE A 52 5.08 1.59 -11.26
N HIS A 53 6.11 0.97 -11.84
CA HIS A 53 7.44 1.58 -11.91
C HIS A 53 7.44 2.90 -12.68
N ASP A 54 6.89 2.87 -13.88
CA ASP A 54 6.88 3.97 -14.83
C ASP A 54 6.01 5.13 -14.34
N ASP A 55 4.92 4.84 -13.64
CA ASP A 55 4.02 5.82 -13.03
C ASP A 55 4.70 6.54 -11.85
N ILE A 56 5.42 5.80 -11.00
CA ILE A 56 6.25 6.39 -9.93
C ILE A 56 7.28 7.36 -10.53
N GLN A 57 8.01 6.95 -11.57
CA GLN A 57 9.00 7.82 -12.20
C GLN A 57 8.37 9.04 -12.85
N TRP A 58 7.21 8.87 -13.51
CA TRP A 58 6.50 9.99 -14.11
C TRP A 58 6.08 11.02 -13.07
N LEU A 59 5.49 10.59 -11.95
CA LEU A 59 5.08 11.49 -10.86
C LEU A 59 6.29 12.23 -10.27
N TYR A 60 7.43 11.56 -10.14
CA TYR A 60 8.66 12.18 -9.65
C TYR A 60 9.20 13.23 -10.62
N ILE A 61 9.33 12.90 -11.91
CA ILE A 61 9.81 13.82 -12.95
C ILE A 61 8.92 15.08 -13.02
N HIS A 62 7.61 14.91 -12.85
CA HIS A 62 6.63 15.99 -12.86
C HIS A 62 6.44 16.64 -11.47
N LYS A 63 7.32 16.34 -10.50
CA LYS A 63 7.34 16.93 -9.15
C LYS A 63 6.02 16.79 -8.38
N LYS A 64 5.25 15.73 -8.66
CA LYS A 64 4.02 15.38 -7.94
C LYS A 64 4.29 14.62 -6.64
N ILE A 65 5.44 13.96 -6.57
CA ILE A 65 5.92 13.25 -5.38
C ILE A 65 7.37 13.63 -5.12
N THR A 66 7.78 13.59 -3.87
CA THR A 66 9.16 13.80 -3.44
C THR A 66 10.04 12.58 -3.75
N ASP A 67 11.37 12.75 -3.70
CA ASP A 67 12.29 11.62 -3.84
C ASP A 67 12.11 10.58 -2.73
N LYS A 68 11.77 11.01 -1.50
CA LYS A 68 11.47 10.10 -0.39
C LYS A 68 10.24 9.23 -0.68
N GLU A 69 9.19 9.83 -1.23
CA GLU A 69 7.98 9.10 -1.64
C GLU A 69 8.25 8.16 -2.81
N ARG A 70 9.06 8.60 -3.78
CA ARG A 70 9.51 7.75 -4.89
C ARG A 70 10.16 6.47 -4.37
N HIS A 71 11.11 6.59 -3.44
CA HIS A 71 11.77 5.43 -2.83
C HIS A 71 10.78 4.54 -2.09
N ALA A 72 9.88 5.11 -1.28
CA ALA A 72 8.88 4.34 -0.54
C ALA A 72 7.92 3.56 -1.47
N PHE A 73 7.51 4.15 -2.59
CA PHE A 73 6.63 3.48 -3.54
C PHE A 73 7.36 2.36 -4.31
N HIS A 74 8.65 2.54 -4.61
CA HIS A 74 9.48 1.46 -5.14
C HIS A 74 9.63 0.32 -4.14
N GLU A 75 9.86 0.61 -2.87
CA GLU A 75 9.92 -0.39 -1.80
C GLU A 75 8.62 -1.20 -1.72
N VAL A 76 7.45 -0.55 -1.78
CA VAL A 76 6.13 -1.22 -1.81
C VAL A 76 6.01 -2.13 -3.04
N ARG A 77 6.39 -1.64 -4.23
CA ARG A 77 6.37 -2.45 -5.46
C ARG A 77 7.21 -3.70 -5.32
N GLU A 78 8.44 -3.57 -4.85
CA GLU A 78 9.39 -4.67 -4.74
C GLU A 78 8.91 -5.73 -3.75
N ALA A 79 8.43 -5.33 -2.57
CA ALA A 79 7.89 -6.27 -1.60
C ALA A 79 6.61 -6.95 -2.10
N ARG A 80 5.73 -6.22 -2.78
CA ARG A 80 4.51 -6.79 -3.39
C ARG A 80 4.87 -7.82 -4.47
N ASN A 81 5.83 -7.49 -5.34
CA ASN A 81 6.30 -8.40 -6.37
C ASN A 81 6.97 -9.63 -5.75
N LYS A 82 7.81 -9.45 -4.72
CA LYS A 82 8.43 -10.56 -3.99
C LYS A 82 7.36 -11.50 -3.41
N LEU A 83 6.37 -10.96 -2.71
CA LEU A 83 5.28 -11.74 -2.12
C LEU A 83 4.49 -12.51 -3.19
N VAL A 84 4.04 -11.83 -4.26
CA VAL A 84 3.22 -12.45 -5.31
C VAL A 84 4.01 -13.46 -6.14
N HIS A 85 5.21 -13.11 -6.59
CA HIS A 85 6.01 -14.01 -7.42
C HIS A 85 6.47 -15.23 -6.63
N ARG A 86 7.03 -15.05 -5.43
CA ARG A 86 7.59 -16.17 -4.67
C ARG A 86 6.53 -17.15 -4.14
N ILE A 87 5.33 -16.68 -3.81
CA ILE A 87 4.21 -17.59 -3.49
C ILE A 87 3.88 -18.50 -4.68
N VAL A 88 3.98 -17.98 -5.91
CA VAL A 88 3.61 -18.72 -7.13
C VAL A 88 4.75 -19.59 -7.63
N THR A 89 6.00 -19.15 -7.49
CA THR A 89 7.17 -19.81 -8.11
C THR A 89 7.97 -20.70 -7.16
N GLU A 90 7.84 -20.53 -5.84
CA GLU A 90 8.62 -21.27 -4.84
C GLU A 90 7.67 -22.05 -3.92
N THR A 91 8.10 -23.23 -3.44
CA THR A 91 7.48 -23.87 -2.28
C THR A 91 7.88 -23.12 -1.01
N ALA A 92 7.29 -21.93 -0.82
CA ALA A 92 7.48 -21.12 0.37
C ALA A 92 6.79 -21.74 1.58
N SER A 93 7.46 -21.74 2.73
CA SER A 93 6.82 -22.13 3.99
C SER A 93 5.81 -21.06 4.43
N GLN A 94 4.86 -21.45 5.28
CA GLN A 94 3.90 -20.52 5.89
C GLN A 94 4.63 -19.36 6.60
N GLU A 95 5.70 -19.65 7.31
CA GLU A 95 6.52 -18.64 8.02
C GLU A 95 7.15 -17.63 7.04
N GLN A 96 7.66 -18.08 5.90
CA GLN A 96 8.22 -17.19 4.89
C GLN A 96 7.16 -16.26 4.28
N ILE A 97 5.95 -16.80 4.04
CA ILE A 97 4.82 -16.01 3.53
C ILE A 97 4.41 -14.95 4.55
N GLU A 98 4.37 -15.29 5.84
CA GLU A 98 4.07 -14.35 6.92
C GLU A 98 5.13 -13.26 7.03
N GLN A 99 6.41 -13.60 6.91
CA GLN A 99 7.50 -12.62 6.88
C GLN A 99 7.38 -11.66 5.69
N TRP A 100 7.09 -12.17 4.49
CA TRP A 100 6.92 -11.33 3.30
C TRP A 100 5.67 -10.46 3.37
N ARG A 101 4.57 -10.97 3.96
CA ARG A 101 3.37 -10.20 4.26
C ARG A 101 3.71 -9.04 5.19
N ASP A 102 4.43 -9.32 6.28
CA ASP A 102 4.75 -8.31 7.30
C ASP A 102 5.72 -7.25 6.75
N ASP A 103 6.70 -7.65 5.93
CA ASP A 103 7.58 -6.73 5.19
C ASP A 103 6.79 -5.81 4.26
N LEU A 104 5.87 -6.38 3.46
CA LEU A 104 5.00 -5.58 2.60
C LEU A 104 4.15 -4.60 3.42
N MET A 105 3.52 -5.05 4.49
CA MET A 105 2.68 -4.21 5.33
C MET A 105 3.49 -3.08 6.00
N ASN A 106 4.73 -3.36 6.44
CA ASN A 106 5.62 -2.34 6.97
C ASN A 106 5.94 -1.25 5.95
N ARG A 107 6.25 -1.64 4.70
CA ARG A 107 6.54 -0.68 3.61
C ARG A 107 5.30 0.13 3.24
N VAL A 108 4.12 -0.48 3.24
CA VAL A 108 2.83 0.21 3.05
C VAL A 108 2.60 1.24 4.17
N LEU A 109 2.77 0.86 5.44
CA LEU A 109 2.61 1.79 6.56
C LEU A 109 3.62 2.94 6.50
N LYS A 110 4.88 2.65 6.15
CA LYS A 110 5.92 3.66 5.95
C LYS A 110 5.49 4.66 4.87
N ALA A 111 5.01 4.19 3.72
CA ALA A 111 4.50 5.05 2.65
C ALA A 111 3.30 5.90 3.13
N TYR A 112 2.33 5.33 3.84
CA TYR A 112 1.19 6.06 4.38
C TYR A 112 1.58 7.18 5.35
N TRP A 113 2.50 6.90 6.27
CA TRP A 113 2.95 7.89 7.25
C TRP A 113 3.76 9.01 6.61
N MET A 114 4.67 8.67 5.70
CA MET A 114 5.65 9.64 5.21
C MET A 114 5.20 10.46 4.01
N SER A 115 4.16 10.05 3.29
CA SER A 115 3.76 10.66 2.01
C SER A 115 2.72 11.78 2.19
N PRO A 116 3.07 13.04 1.89
CA PRO A 116 2.07 14.09 1.67
C PRO A 116 1.16 13.78 0.47
N PHE A 117 1.69 13.19 -0.60
CA PHE A 117 0.89 12.81 -1.77
C PHE A 117 -0.28 11.89 -1.40
N LEU A 118 -0.02 10.82 -0.63
CA LEU A 118 -1.08 9.94 -0.14
C LEU A 118 -1.95 10.62 0.94
N ASN A 119 -1.44 11.63 1.66
CA ASN A 119 -2.28 12.41 2.56
C ASN A 119 -3.46 13.00 1.78
N ASP A 120 -3.17 13.63 0.65
CA ASP A 120 -4.17 14.38 -0.10
C ASP A 120 -5.06 13.44 -0.93
N GLU A 121 -4.45 12.47 -1.62
CA GLU A 121 -5.15 11.58 -2.55
C GLU A 121 -5.97 10.46 -1.88
N LEU A 122 -5.68 10.15 -0.61
CA LEU A 122 -6.29 9.04 0.12
C LEU A 122 -6.85 9.48 1.48
N PHE A 123 -6.02 10.02 2.37
CA PHE A 123 -6.46 10.25 3.75
C PHE A 123 -7.47 11.38 3.87
N THR A 124 -7.18 12.53 3.26
CA THR A 124 -8.11 13.67 3.19
C THR A 124 -9.36 13.29 2.40
N LYS A 125 -9.20 12.66 1.23
CA LYS A 125 -10.30 12.29 0.35
C LYS A 125 -11.34 11.36 1.01
N TYR A 126 -10.89 10.38 1.79
CA TYR A 126 -11.77 9.40 2.43
C TYR A 126 -11.97 9.65 3.94
N ASN A 127 -11.54 10.82 4.44
CA ASN A 127 -11.62 11.21 5.85
C ASN A 127 -11.06 10.13 6.81
N ILE A 128 -9.86 9.63 6.49
CA ILE A 128 -9.16 8.63 7.30
C ILE A 128 -8.09 9.35 8.12
N ALA A 129 -8.18 9.26 9.45
CA ALA A 129 -7.17 9.84 10.34
C ALA A 129 -5.87 9.03 10.28
N LYS A 130 -4.74 9.64 9.85
CA LYS A 130 -3.43 8.96 9.86
C LYS A 130 -3.00 8.51 11.26
N SER A 131 -3.43 9.23 12.31
CA SER A 131 -3.20 8.87 13.71
C SER A 131 -3.77 7.51 14.11
N ASP A 132 -4.75 7.01 13.35
CA ASP A 132 -5.40 5.72 13.61
C ASP A 132 -4.61 4.54 13.03
N LEU A 133 -3.55 4.80 12.27
CA LEU A 133 -2.71 3.77 11.68
C LEU A 133 -1.63 3.32 12.66
N PRO A 134 -1.29 2.02 12.69
CA PRO A 134 -0.09 1.59 13.40
C PRO A 134 1.13 2.28 12.81
N ARG A 135 2.10 2.62 13.67
CA ARG A 135 3.39 3.11 13.20
C ARG A 135 4.14 1.99 12.48
N PRO A 136 4.91 2.31 11.42
CA PRO A 136 5.83 1.34 10.85
C PRO A 136 6.80 0.90 11.95
N GLY A 137 7.02 -0.41 12.03
CA GLY A 137 7.96 -1.00 12.99
C GLY A 137 9.36 -1.04 12.39
N PRO A 138 10.36 -1.46 13.16
CA PRO A 138 11.68 -1.73 12.60
C PRO A 138 11.55 -2.75 11.48
N ALA A 139 12.26 -2.52 10.37
CA ALA A 139 12.44 -3.55 9.36
C ALA A 139 13.18 -4.72 10.04
N ALA A 140 12.63 -5.92 9.91
CA ALA A 140 13.29 -7.15 10.37
C ALA A 140 14.53 -7.42 9.52
#